data_AF-A0A1V3L2P9-F1
#
_entry.id   AF-A0A1V3L2P9-F1
#
_cell.length_a   1.000
_cell.length_b   1.000
_cell.length_c   1.000
_cell.angle_alpha   90.00
_cell.angle_beta   90.00
_cell.angle_gamma   90.00
#
_symmetry.space_group_name_H-M   'P 1'
#
loop_
_entity.id
_entity.type
_entity.pdbx_description
1 polymer ?
#
loop_
_entity_poly.entity_id
_entity_poly.type
_entity_poly.pdbx_seq_one_letter_code
_entity_poly.pdbx_strand_id
1 'polypeptide(L)' 'MFNLFRSPIEKSSLSAWSKLTDDIAKVAILAMPVILYSEHSLAFKGMNISFLLVVTYLGLALGRVFRQLSEEK' A
#
# COMPACT_ATOMS: atom_id res chain seq x y z
N MET A 1 -3.60 21.30 -1.00
CA MET A 1 -4.34 20.09 -0.56
C MET A 1 -3.36 18.93 -0.40
N PHE A 2 -2.43 19.02 0.56
CA PHE A 2 -1.33 18.04 0.74
C PHE A 2 -1.56 17.07 1.92
N ASN A 3 -2.71 17.16 2.58
CA ASN A 3 -2.97 16.34 3.76
C ASN A 3 -3.73 15.07 3.37
N LEU A 4 -3.00 14.07 2.84
CA LEU A 4 -3.55 12.73 2.59
C LEU A 4 -3.96 12.02 3.90
N PHE A 5 -3.77 12.64 5.06
CA PHE A 5 -4.17 12.10 6.36
C PHE A 5 -5.41 12.76 6.98
N ARG A 6 -6.08 13.69 6.27
CA ARG A 6 -7.32 14.32 6.79
C ARG A 6 -8.54 13.43 6.49
N SER A 7 -9.10 12.84 7.56
CA SER A 7 -10.22 11.89 7.76
C SER A 7 -11.50 12.04 6.89
N PRO A 8 -12.39 11.01 6.82
CA PRO A 8 -12.57 9.90 7.76
C PRO A 8 -12.16 8.53 7.20
N ILE A 9 -11.28 7.83 7.93
CA ILE A 9 -11.16 6.38 7.78
C ILE A 9 -12.35 5.78 8.53
N GLU A 10 -13.45 5.57 7.82
CA GLU A 10 -14.62 4.88 8.32
C GLU A 10 -14.21 3.50 8.86
N LYS A 11 -14.80 3.05 9.98
CA LYS A 11 -14.42 1.75 10.59
C LYS A 11 -14.51 0.58 9.59
N SER A 12 -15.43 0.68 8.63
CA SER A 12 -15.57 -0.29 7.52
C SER A 12 -14.35 -0.28 6.59
N SER A 13 -13.88 0.90 6.18
CA SER A 13 -12.64 1.00 5.39
C SER A 13 -11.44 0.50 6.19
N LEU A 14 -11.33 0.83 7.48
CA LEU A 14 -10.22 0.38 8.34
C LEU A 14 -10.18 -1.14 8.48
N SER A 15 -11.36 -1.78 8.59
CA SER A 15 -11.52 -3.25 8.56
C SER A 15 -11.07 -3.85 7.23
N ALA A 16 -11.43 -3.24 6.10
CA ALA A 16 -10.98 -3.70 4.78
C ALA A 16 -9.46 -3.55 4.61
N TRP A 17 -8.88 -2.43 5.05
CA TRP A 17 -7.43 -2.21 5.08
C TRP A 17 -6.71 -3.21 5.97
N SER A 18 -7.31 -3.59 7.11
CA SER A 18 -6.76 -4.61 8.01
C SER A 18 -6.70 -5.98 7.34
N LYS A 19 -7.77 -6.42 6.66
CA LYS A 19 -7.77 -7.69 5.93
C LYS A 19 -6.77 -7.70 4.79
N LEU A 20 -6.70 -6.61 4.03
CA LEU A 20 -5.75 -6.46 2.93
C LEU A 20 -4.31 -6.48 3.43
N THR A 21 -4.04 -5.83 4.57
CA THR A 21 -2.70 -5.85 5.20
C THR A 21 -2.35 -7.23 5.74
N ASP A 22 -3.33 -7.97 6.29
CA ASP A 22 -3.14 -9.35 6.76
C ASP A 22 -2.75 -10.29 5.60
N ASP A 23 -3.41 -10.16 4.45
CA ASP A 23 -3.07 -10.94 3.25
C ASP A 23 -1.70 -10.55 2.68
N ILE A 24 -1.38 -9.25 2.62
CA ILE A 24 -0.04 -8.78 2.23
C ILE A 24 1.03 -9.33 3.19
N ALA A 25 0.78 -9.32 4.51
CA ALA A 25 1.72 -9.83 5.50
C ALA A 25 1.97 -11.32 5.33
N LYS A 26 0.93 -12.12 5.06
CA LYS A 26 1.08 -13.56 4.76
C LYS A 26 1.95 -13.79 3.53
N VAL A 27 1.70 -13.05 2.44
CA VAL A 27 2.51 -13.13 1.21
C VAL A 27 3.94 -12.68 1.46
N ALA A 28 4.15 -11.61 2.24
CA ALA A 28 5.47 -11.11 2.59
C ALA A 28 6.26 -12.12 3.42
N ILE A 29 5.65 -12.77 4.41
CA ILE A 29 6.27 -13.82 5.21
C ILE A 29 6.71 -15.00 4.32
N LEU A 30 5.87 -15.42 3.36
CA LEU A 30 6.22 -16.47 2.40
C LEU A 30 7.36 -16.05 1.46
N ALA A 31 7.45 -14.75 1.11
CA ALA A 31 8.48 -14.22 0.24
C ALA A 31 9.81 -13.93 0.98
N MET A 32 9.81 -13.77 2.31
CA MET A 32 11.00 -13.43 3.08
C MET A 32 12.19 -14.38 2.83
N PRO A 33 12.04 -15.72 2.83
CA PRO A 33 13.15 -16.63 2.56
C PRO A 33 13.75 -16.41 1.17
N VAL A 34 12.90 -16.26 0.15
CA VAL A 34 13.33 -16.04 -1.24
C VAL A 34 14.12 -14.73 -1.36
N ILE A 35 13.64 -13.68 -0.70
CA ILE A 35 14.30 -12.37 -0.72
C ILE A 35 15.61 -12.40 0.09
N LEU A 36 15.65 -13.09 1.23
CA LEU A 36 16.82 -13.18 2.10
C LEU A 36 17.96 -13.99 1.48
N TYR A 37 17.65 -15.11 0.81
CA TYR A 37 18.64 -15.95 0.12
C TYR A 37 18.95 -15.51 -1.30
N SER A 38 18.30 -14.44 -1.81
CA SER A 38 18.62 -13.92 -3.13
C SER A 38 19.99 -13.24 -3.18
N GLU A 39 20.73 -13.47 -4.26
CA GLU A 39 22.03 -12.85 -4.59
C GLU A 39 21.90 -11.35 -4.95
N HIS A 40 20.72 -10.74 -4.80
CA HIS A 40 20.49 -9.36 -5.22
C HIS A 40 21.10 -8.35 -4.26
N SER A 41 21.81 -7.36 -4.83
CA SER A 41 22.39 -6.22 -4.10
C SER A 41 21.36 -5.49 -3.23
N LEU A 42 21.78 -5.06 -2.04
CA LEU A 42 20.97 -4.25 -1.10
C LEU A 42 20.41 -2.97 -1.73
N ALA A 43 21.14 -2.38 -2.68
CA ALA A 43 20.68 -1.19 -3.40
C ALA A 43 19.45 -1.48 -4.26
N PHE A 44 19.38 -2.65 -4.88
CA PHE A 44 18.22 -3.06 -5.69
C PHE A 44 16.98 -3.26 -4.81
N LYS A 45 17.13 -3.84 -3.61
CA LYS A 45 16.02 -3.94 -2.63
C LYS A 45 15.52 -2.57 -2.20
N GLY A 46 16.41 -1.63 -1.89
CA GLY A 46 16.04 -0.28 -1.48
C GLY A 46 15.28 0.50 -2.57
N MET A 47 15.69 0.35 -3.82
CA MET A 47 15.01 0.95 -4.97
C MET A 47 13.60 0.36 -5.16
N ASN A 48 13.45 -0.96 -5.06
CA ASN A 48 12.14 -1.62 -5.17
C ASN A 48 11.17 -1.18 -4.06
N ILE A 49 11.64 -1.06 -2.82
CA ILE A 49 10.83 -0.55 -1.70
C ILE A 49 10.38 0.89 -1.97
N SER A 50 11.29 1.74 -2.46
CA SER A 50 10.95 3.13 -2.79
C SER A 50 9.90 3.21 -3.90
N PHE A 51 10.04 2.38 -4.93
CA PHE A 51 9.06 2.31 -6.02
C PHE A 51 7.68 1.82 -5.54
N LEU A 52 7.66 0.79 -4.69
CA LEU A 52 6.43 0.31 -4.06
C LEU A 52 5.71 1.41 -3.27
N LEU A 53 6.44 2.20 -2.46
CA LEU A 53 5.86 3.31 -1.70
C LEU A 53 5.24 4.38 -2.61
N VAL A 54 5.89 4.70 -3.73
CA VAL A 54 5.36 5.65 -4.73
C VAL A 54 4.08 5.12 -5.37
N VAL A 55 4.07 3.85 -5.81
CA VAL A 55 2.89 3.22 -6.42
C VAL A 55 1.74 3.14 -5.43
N THR A 56 1.99 2.75 -4.17
CA THR A 56 0.97 2.73 -3.12
C THR A 56 0.39 4.12 -2.86
N TYR A 57 1.24 5.16 -2.82
CA TYR A 57 0.78 6.54 -2.65
C TYR A 57 -0.11 7.00 -3.83
N LEU A 58 0.27 6.69 -5.07
CA LEU A 58 -0.54 6.98 -6.25
C LEU A 58 -1.86 6.22 -6.24
N GLY A 59 -1.86 4.95 -5.86
CA GLY A 59 -3.07 4.14 -5.70
C GLY A 59 -4.02 4.72 -4.64
N LEU A 60 -3.49 5.18 -3.51
CA LEU A 60 -4.25 5.86 -2.47
C LEU A 60 -4.85 7.19 -2.97
N ALA A 61 -4.07 7.97 -3.72
CA ALA A 61 -4.53 9.22 -4.31
C ALA A 61 -5.67 8.99 -5.32
N LEU A 62 -5.52 8.01 -6.22
CA LEU A 62 -6.54 7.63 -7.18
C LEU A 62 -7.81 7.09 -6.49
N GLY A 63 -7.66 6.24 -5.48
CA GLY A 63 -8.80 5.73 -4.70
C GLY A 63 -9.62 6.84 -4.04
N ARG A 64 -9.00 7.97 -3.69
CA ARG A 64 -9.73 9.16 -3.23
C ARG A 64 -10.45 9.89 -4.35
N VAL A 65 -9.82 10.06 -5.51
CA VAL A 65 -10.47 10.69 -6.68
C VAL A 65 -11.70 9.90 -7.08
N PHE A 66 -11.60 8.57 -7.17
CA PHE A 66 -12.74 7.70 -7.47
C PHE A 66 -13.85 7.81 -6.42
N ARG A 67 -13.51 7.93 -5.13
CA ARG A 67 -14.50 8.05 -4.06
C ARG A 67 -15.21 9.41 -4.07
N GLN A 68 -14.49 10.50 -4.34
CA GLN A 68 -15.09 11.83 -4.50
C GLN A 68 -16.02 11.89 -5.72
N LEU A 69 -15.63 11.28 -6.84
CA LEU A 69 -16.49 11.14 -8.04
C LEU A 69 -17.74 10.28 -7.79
N SER A 70 -17.68 9.34 -6.86
CA SER A 70 -18.80 8.46 -6.54
C SER A 70 -19.77 9.03 -5.50
N GLU A 71 -19.35 10.00 -4.68
CA GLU A 71 -20.23 10.72 -3.74
C GLU A 71 -20.90 11.95 -4.38
N GLU A 72 -20.40 12.44 -5.52
CA GLU A 72 -21.00 13.56 -6.27
C GLU A 72 -22.20 13.14 -7.16
N LYS A 73 -22.60 11.85 -7.12
CA LYS A 73 -23.70 11.30 -7.91
C LYS A 73 -24.81 10.74 -7.03
#